data_AF-A0A949GRV0-F1
#
_entry.id   AF-A0A949GRV0-F1
#
_cell.length_a   1.000
_cell.length_b   1.000
_cell.length_c   1.000
_cell.angle_alpha   90.00
_cell.angle_beta   90.00
_cell.angle_gamma   90.00
#
_symmetry.space_group_name_H-M   'P 1'
#
loop_
_entity.id
_entity.type
_entity.pdbx_description
1 polymer ?
#
loop_
_entity_poly.entity_id
_entity_poly.type
_entity_poly.pdbx_seq_one_letter_code
_entity_poly.pdbx_strand_id
1 'polypeptide(L)'
;MTAHRAHEESGLAISPGFENLRWQKPVRPGTTLLYSTEVTGKTELKSRPRFGLVLSRSEARDRDGALYMSMTTKVLRAKKGAAS
;
A
#
# COMPACT_ATOMS: atom_id res chain seq x y z
N MET A 1 6.05 18.55 -19.78
CA MET A 1 4.71 17.92 -19.72
C MET A 1 4.93 16.41 -19.71
N THR A 2 5.14 15.84 -18.53
CA THR A 2 5.45 14.41 -18.37
C THR A 2 4.14 13.65 -18.36
N ALA A 3 3.96 12.75 -19.31
CA ALA A 3 2.79 11.89 -19.39
C ALA A 3 2.70 11.03 -18.12
N HIS A 4 1.71 11.29 -17.27
CA HIS A 4 1.28 10.33 -16.26
C HIS A 4 0.65 9.17 -17.02
N ARG A 5 1.41 8.08 -17.17
CA ARG A 5 0.91 6.82 -17.70
C ARG A 5 -0.33 6.44 -16.89
N ALA A 6 -1.48 6.36 -17.55
CA ALA A 6 -2.70 5.88 -16.95
C ALA A 6 -2.46 4.49 -16.34
N HIS A 7 -2.93 4.29 -15.11
CA HIS A 7 -2.97 2.98 -14.46
C HIS A 7 -3.97 2.09 -15.23
N GLU A 8 -3.46 1.41 -16.24
CA GLU A 8 -4.22 0.46 -17.05
C GLU A 8 -4.63 -0.74 -16.17
N GLU A 9 -5.96 -0.86 -15.99
CA GLU A 9 -6.68 -2.00 -15.41
C GLU A 9 -6.17 -2.58 -14.08
N SER A 10 -6.22 -1.80 -13.00
CA SER A 10 -6.16 -2.38 -11.64
C SER A 10 -7.49 -3.05 -11.28
N GLY A 11 -7.67 -4.28 -11.78
CA GLY A 11 -8.76 -5.17 -11.39
C GLY A 11 -8.88 -5.27 -9.87
N LEU A 12 -10.09 -5.07 -9.38
CA LEU A 12 -10.59 -5.24 -8.00
C LEU A 12 -9.49 -5.38 -6.92
N ALA A 13 -9.11 -4.25 -6.32
CA ALA A 13 -8.25 -4.20 -5.15
C ALA A 13 -9.09 -4.42 -3.88
N ILE A 14 -9.03 -5.62 -3.29
CA ILE A 14 -9.64 -5.86 -1.98
C ILE A 14 -8.54 -5.65 -0.94
N SER A 15 -8.71 -4.70 -0.01
CA SER A 15 -7.81 -4.54 1.12
C SER A 15 -8.37 -5.29 2.34
N PRO A 16 -7.83 -6.46 2.70
CA PRO A 16 -8.21 -7.17 3.92
C PRO A 16 -7.76 -6.45 5.20
N GLY A 17 -7.04 -5.33 5.10
CA GLY A 17 -6.69 -4.47 6.22
C GLY A 17 -5.19 -4.16 6.30
N PHE A 18 -4.75 -3.83 7.50
CA PHE A 18 -3.38 -3.49 7.83
C PHE A 18 -3.01 -4.08 9.20
N GLU A 19 -1.72 -4.13 9.48
CA GLU A 19 -1.18 -4.53 10.77
C GLU A 19 0.01 -3.65 11.14
N ASN A 20 0.49 -3.77 12.39
CA ASN A 20 1.65 -3.03 12.87
C ASN A 20 1.54 -1.51 12.70
N LEU A 21 0.32 -0.95 12.75
CA LEU A 21 0.13 0.49 12.75
C LEU A 21 0.81 1.09 13.98
N ARG A 22 1.64 2.11 13.75
CA ARG A 22 2.31 2.91 14.78
C ARG A 22 2.22 4.38 14.42
N TRP A 23 1.69 5.17 15.34
CA TRP A 23 1.81 6.63 15.33
C TRP A 23 2.99 7.01 16.20
N GLN A 24 4.10 7.38 15.57
CA GLN A 24 5.32 7.78 16.26
C GLN A 24 5.22 9.20 16.82
N LYS A 25 4.43 10.04 16.15
CA LYS A 25 4.23 11.45 16.52
C LYS A 25 2.78 11.86 16.23
N PRO A 26 2.20 12.77 17.02
CA PRO A 26 0.90 13.37 16.68
C PRO A 26 1.05 14.28 15.45
N VAL A 27 0.06 14.29 14.58
CA VAL A 27 -0.07 15.27 13.50
C VAL A 27 -0.75 16.52 14.04
N ARG A 28 -0.23 17.71 13.75
CA ARG A 28 -0.79 18.99 14.20
C ARG A 28 -1.26 19.81 12.98
N PRO A 29 -2.15 20.79 13.15
CA PRO A 29 -2.51 21.71 12.08
C PRO A 29 -1.26 22.32 11.43
N GLY A 30 -1.21 22.34 10.10
CA GLY A 30 -0.06 22.83 9.33
C GLY A 30 1.05 21.79 9.07
N THR A 31 1.01 20.60 9.69
CA THR A 31 1.96 19.53 9.35
C THR A 31 1.72 19.03 7.92
N THR A 32 2.78 18.98 7.11
CA THR A 32 2.77 18.35 5.77
C THR A 32 3.50 17.02 5.83
N LEU A 33 2.83 15.93 5.47
CA LEU A 33 3.44 14.61 5.41
C LEU A 33 3.54 14.10 3.96
N LEU A 34 4.66 13.49 3.63
CA LEU A 34 4.88 12.70 2.44
C LEU A 34 4.66 11.23 2.78
N TYR A 35 3.76 10.59 2.05
CA TYR A 35 3.49 9.17 2.17
C TYR A 35 4.27 8.37 1.14
N SER A 36 4.85 7.25 1.57
CA SER A 36 5.53 6.28 0.72
C SER A 36 5.07 4.87 1.03
N THR A 37 4.98 4.02 0.01
CA THR A 37 4.65 2.60 0.15
C THR A 37 5.69 1.77 -0.57
N GLU A 38 6.25 0.78 0.13
CA GLU A 38 7.23 -0.15 -0.37
C GLU A 38 6.66 -1.57 -0.30
N VAL A 39 6.65 -2.30 -1.42
CA VAL A 39 6.24 -3.71 -1.42
C VAL A 39 7.31 -4.53 -0.71
N THR A 40 6.93 -5.18 0.39
CA THR A 40 7.84 -5.99 1.21
C THR A 40 7.66 -7.50 1.00
N GLY A 41 6.56 -7.91 0.37
CA GLY A 41 6.33 -9.32 0.10
C GLY A 41 5.08 -9.59 -0.74
N LYS A 42 4.98 -10.83 -1.22
CA LYS A 42 3.80 -11.36 -1.90
C LYS A 42 3.58 -12.83 -1.51
N THR A 43 2.32 -13.22 -1.39
CA THR A 43 1.93 -14.59 -1.02
C THR A 43 0.80 -15.08 -1.93
N GLU A 44 0.89 -16.32 -2.38
CA GLU A 44 -0.19 -16.96 -3.10
C GLU A 44 -1.29 -17.43 -2.16
N LEU A 45 -2.55 -17.22 -2.54
CA LEU A 45 -3.69 -17.63 -1.72
C LEU A 45 -4.28 -18.95 -2.22
N LYS A 46 -4.22 -19.99 -1.39
CA LYS A 46 -4.88 -21.28 -1.68
C LYS A 46 -6.40 -21.15 -1.75
N SER A 47 -6.99 -20.35 -0.86
CA SER A 47 -8.45 -20.15 -0.80
C SER A 47 -9.00 -19.25 -1.90
N ARG A 48 -8.15 -18.45 -2.55
CA ARG A 48 -8.53 -17.52 -3.62
C ARG A 48 -7.48 -17.53 -4.74
N PRO A 49 -7.40 -18.60 -5.55
CA PRO A 49 -6.31 -18.82 -6.51
C PRO A 49 -6.15 -17.70 -7.57
N ARG A 50 -7.25 -17.01 -7.90
CA ARG A 50 -7.28 -15.86 -8.82
C ARG A 50 -6.59 -14.60 -8.25
N PHE A 51 -6.28 -14.57 -6.96
CA PHE A 51 -5.69 -13.43 -6.27
C PHE A 51 -4.32 -13.77 -5.67
N GLY A 52 -3.45 -12.77 -5.60
CA GLY A 52 -2.26 -12.76 -4.76
C GLY A 52 -2.42 -11.74 -3.63
N LEU A 53 -1.89 -12.05 -2.45
CA LEU A 53 -1.76 -11.08 -1.36
C LEU A 53 -0.43 -10.35 -1.50
N VAL A 54 -0.48 -9.02 -1.56
CA VAL A 54 0.69 -8.13 -1.53
C VAL A 54 0.76 -7.50 -0.15
N LEU A 55 1.95 -7.59 0.45
CA LEU A 55 2.30 -6.91 1.69
C LEU A 55 3.13 -5.68 1.34
N SER A 56 2.84 -4.56 1.99
CA SER A 56 3.63 -3.35 1.77
C SER A 56 3.82 -2.56 3.06
N ARG A 57 5.04 -2.08 3.30
CA ARG A 57 5.34 -1.12 4.36
C ARG A 57 4.96 0.27 3.86
N SER A 58 4.03 0.91 4.56
CA SER A 58 3.63 2.28 4.29
C SER A 58 4.09 3.19 5.41
N GLU A 59 4.65 4.34 5.06
CA GLU A 59 5.25 5.29 5.99
C GLU A 59 4.83 6.71 5.63
N ALA A 60 4.67 7.54 6.65
CA ALA A 60 4.42 8.98 6.52
C ALA A 60 5.55 9.73 7.20
N ARG A 61 6.24 10.59 6.45
CA ARG A 61 7.35 11.43 6.94
C ARG A 61 7.06 12.90 6.70
N ASP A 62 7.57 13.79 7.54
CA ASP A 62 7.57 15.22 7.22
C ASP A 62 8.67 15.57 6.20
N ARG A 63 8.80 16.86 5.88
CA ARG A 63 9.78 17.38 4.91
C ARG A 63 11.23 17.20 5.38
N ASP A 64 11.45 17.10 6.69
CA ASP A 64 12.77 16.86 7.28
C ASP A 64 13.07 15.35 7.40
N GLY A 65 12.16 14.50 6.91
CA GLY A 65 12.31 13.05 6.90
C GLY A 65 11.93 12.37 8.21
N ALA A 66 11.40 13.10 9.19
CA ALA A 66 11.00 12.52 10.45
C ALA A 66 9.77 11.63 10.27
N LEU A 67 9.80 10.40 10.79
CA LEU A 67 8.70 9.44 10.71
C LEU A 67 7.57 9.82 11.67
N TYR A 68 6.35 9.94 11.15
CA TYR A 68 5.13 10.18 11.93
C TYR A 68 4.29 8.92 12.08
N MET A 69 4.25 8.10 11.03
CA MET A 69 3.40 6.92 10.99
C MET A 69 4.06 5.82 10.18
N SER A 70 3.90 4.58 10.63
CA SER A 70 4.21 3.39 9.83
C SER A 70 3.11 2.34 9.98
N MET A 71 2.90 1.53 8.94
CA MET A 71 2.02 0.37 8.97
C MET A 71 2.42 -0.66 7.91
N THR A 72 2.01 -1.90 8.12
CA THR A 72 2.03 -2.94 7.07
C THR A 72 0.65 -3.07 6.48
N THR A 73 0.49 -2.67 5.22
CA THR A 73 -0.77 -2.81 4.46
C THR A 73 -0.83 -4.17 3.78
N LYS A 74 -2.04 -4.73 3.72
CA LYS A 74 -2.35 -6.01 3.07
C LYS A 74 -3.34 -5.74 1.95
N VAL A 75 -2.99 -6.18 0.74
CA VAL A 75 -3.84 -5.93 -0.42
C VAL A 75 -3.91 -7.13 -1.34
N LEU A 76 -5.12 -7.57 -1.65
CA LEU A 76 -5.37 -8.56 -2.69
C LEU A 76 -5.31 -7.89 -4.06
N ARG A 77 -4.57 -8.52 -4.96
CA ARG A 77 -4.48 -8.14 -6.37
C ARG A 77 -4.88 -9.32 -7.22
N ALA A 78 -5.71 -9.08 -8.24
CA ALA A 78 -5.97 -10.08 -9.25
C ALA A 78 -4.65 -10.48 -9.92
N LYS A 79 -4.45 -11.79 -10.13
CA LYS A 79 -3.32 -12.28 -10.92
C LYS A 79 -3.60 -11.96 -12.40
N LYS A 80 -2.55 -11.62 -13.16
CA LYS A 80 -2.67 -11.46 -14.62
C LYS A 80 -3.20 -12.75 -15.23
N GLY A 81 -4.15 -12.66 -16.16
CA GLY A 81 -4.76 -13.82 -16.79
C GLY A 81 -5.80 -14.55 -15.93
N ALA A 82 -6.15 -14.02 -14.76
CA ALA A 82 -7.22 -14.58 -13.94
C ALA A 82 -8.63 -14.29 -14.49
N ALA A 83 -8.78 -13.71 -15.68
CA ALA A 83 -10.08 -13.55 -16.34
C ALA A 83 -10.51 -14.90 -16.95
N SER A 84 -11.61 -15.43 -16.42
CA SER A 84 -12.57 -16.28 -17.12
C SER A 84 -13.95 -15.79 -16.71
#